data_AF-A0A934HUE1-F1
#
_entry.id   AF-A0A934HUE1-F1
#
_cell.length_a   1.000
_cell.length_b   1.000
_cell.length_c   1.000
_cell.angle_alpha   90.00
_cell.angle_beta   90.00
_cell.angle_gamma   90.00
#
_symmetry.space_group_name_H-M   'P 1'
#
loop_
_entity.id
_entity.type
_entity.pdbx_description
1 polymer ?
#
loop_
_entity_poly.entity_id
_entity_poly.type
_entity_poly.pdbx_seq_one_letter_code
_entity_poly.pdbx_strand_id
1 'polypeptide(L)' 'MAVQAHSTDAPGVARLNEIHDCLTLSLDATERSNGYSQAEREARSYIRTALRRVNKMLEVGHE' A
#
# COMPACT_ATOMS: atom_id res chain seq x y z
N MET A 1 -26.04 13.45 -10.92
CA MET A 1 -25.42 14.16 -9.78
C MET A 1 -24.02 13.61 -9.60
N ALA A 2 -22.99 14.40 -9.89
CA ALA A 2 -21.60 13.99 -9.67
C ALA A 2 -21.15 14.54 -8.31
N VAL A 3 -21.00 13.65 -7.33
CA VAL A 3 -20.26 13.97 -6.10
C VAL A 3 -18.78 13.98 -6.47
N GLN A 4 -18.26 15.17 -6.73
CA GLN A 4 -16.83 15.41 -6.59
C GLN A 4 -16.54 15.53 -5.10
N ALA A 5 -16.16 14.42 -4.46
CA ALA A 5 -15.56 14.46 -3.13
C ALA A 5 -14.11 14.94 -3.29
N HIS A 6 -13.93 16.25 -3.41
CA HIS A 6 -12.63 16.89 -3.23
C HIS A 6 -12.44 17.16 -1.75
N SER A 7 -11.93 16.16 -1.03
CA SER A 7 -11.39 16.33 0.32
C SER A 7 -9.99 15.73 0.29
N THR A 8 -9.03 16.57 -0.04
CA THR A 8 -7.60 16.26 -0.07
C THR A 8 -7.06 16.20 1.37
N ASP A 9 -7.77 15.52 2.27
CA ASP A 9 -7.20 15.20 3.58
C ASP A 9 -6.33 13.97 3.37
N ALA A 10 -5.02 14.13 3.63
CA ALA A 10 -4.14 13.00 3.72
C ALA A 10 -4.75 12.01 4.73
N PRO A 11 -4.81 10.71 4.42
CA PRO A 11 -5.32 9.73 5.37
C PRO A 11 -4.54 9.88 6.69
N GLY A 12 -5.26 10.01 7.80
CA GLY A 12 -4.63 10.09 9.12
C GLY A 12 -3.79 8.85 9.41
N VAL A 13 -2.88 8.96 10.38
CA VAL A 13 -1.89 7.91 10.73
C VAL A 13 -2.53 6.53 10.94
N ALA A 14 -3.68 6.46 11.62
CA ALA A 14 -4.42 5.20 11.81
C ALA A 14 -4.80 4.54 10.49
N ARG A 15 -5.29 5.32 9.52
CA ARG A 15 -5.66 4.82 8.20
C ARG A 15 -4.45 4.42 7.35
N LEU A 16 -3.34 5.15 7.49
CA LEU A 16 -2.07 4.78 6.84
C LEU A 16 -1.52 3.44 7.39
N ASN A 17 -1.62 3.20 8.70
CA ASN A 17 -1.25 1.91 9.29
C ASN A 17 -2.13 0.76 8.78
N GLU A 18 -3.45 0.96 8.67
CA GLU A 18 -4.33 -0.05 8.07
C GLU A 18 -3.93 -0.39 6.62
N ILE A 19 -3.59 0.62 5.82
CA ILE A 19 -3.14 0.42 4.43
C ILE A 19 -1.80 -0.31 4.41
N HIS A 20 -0.85 0.07 5.27
CA HIS A 20 0.43 -0.61 5.43
C HIS A 20 0.25 -2.10 5.73
N ASP A 21 -0.63 -2.42 6.68
CA ASP A 21 -0.89 -3.81 7.09
C ASP A 21 -1.55 -4.60 5.96
N CYS A 22 -2.55 -4.03 5.28
CA CYS A 22 -3.18 -4.66 4.13
C CYS A 22 -2.18 -4.98 3.01
N LEU A 23 -1.27 -4.06 2.70
CA LEU A 23 -0.26 -4.25 1.68
C LEU A 23 0.78 -5.31 2.10
N THR A 24 1.15 -5.33 3.38
CA THR A 24 2.06 -6.34 3.94
C THR A 24 1.43 -7.73 3.86
N LEU A 25 0.18 -7.88 4.29
CA LEU A 25 -0.58 -9.12 4.18
C LEU A 25 -0.75 -9.58 2.73
N SER A 26 -0.94 -8.64 1.79
CA SER A 26 -1.04 -8.98 0.36
C SER A 26 0.29 -9.51 -0.20
N LEU A 27 1.43 -9.01 0.30
CA LEU A 27 2.76 -9.49 -0.07
C LEU A 27 3.04 -10.89 0.48
N ASP A 28 2.62 -11.15 1.71
CA ASP A 28 2.73 -12.46 2.36
C ASP A 28 1.82 -13.50 1.66
N ALA A 29 0.54 -13.15 1.45
CA ALA A 29 -0.43 -14.03 0.79
C ALA A 29 -0.07 -14.42 -0.66
N THR A 30 0.75 -13.60 -1.32
CA THR A 30 1.23 -13.87 -2.68
C THR A 30 2.61 -14.53 -2.71
N GLU A 31 3.20 -14.88 -1.56
CA GLU A 31 4.48 -15.57 -1.48
C GLU A 31 4.38 -17.02 -1.99
N ARG A 32 5.35 -17.43 -2.81
CA ARG A 32 5.39 -18.78 -3.41
C ARG A 32 6.83 -19.29 -3.48
N SER A 33 7.02 -20.56 -3.08
CA SER A 33 8.30 -21.26 -3.09
C SER A 33 8.85 -21.55 -4.49
N ASN A 34 7.95 -21.78 -5.45
CA ASN A 34 8.33 -22.20 -6.82
C ASN A 34 8.56 -21.01 -7.76
N GLY A 35 8.68 -19.80 -7.21
CA GLY A 35 8.80 -18.56 -7.97
C GLY A 35 7.46 -17.97 -8.42
N TYR A 36 7.56 -16.86 -9.16
CA TYR A 36 6.43 -16.03 -9.57
C TYR A 36 6.29 -16.00 -11.09
N SER A 37 5.08 -16.04 -11.61
CA SER A 37 4.79 -15.65 -13.00
C SER A 37 5.15 -14.17 -13.22
N GLN A 38 5.28 -13.75 -14.48
CA GLN A 38 5.59 -12.35 -14.80
C GLN A 38 4.54 -11.39 -14.21
N ALA A 39 3.25 -11.71 -14.34
CA ALA A 39 2.16 -10.92 -13.78
C ALA A 39 2.24 -10.80 -12.25
N GLU A 40 2.56 -11.90 -11.55
CA GLU A 40 2.74 -11.88 -10.09
C GLU A 40 3.96 -11.04 -9.68
N ARG A 41 5.07 -11.11 -10.43
CA ARG A 41 6.25 -10.26 -10.16
C ARG A 41 5.91 -8.79 -10.29
N GLU A 42 5.17 -8.42 -11.34
CA GLU A 42 4.76 -7.05 -11.59
C GLU A 42 3.80 -6.55 -10.50
N ALA A 43 2.77 -7.33 -10.16
CA ALA A 43 1.86 -7.02 -9.06
C ALA A 43 2.61 -6.83 -7.73
N ARG A 44 3.51 -7.75 -7.37
CA ARG A 44 4.36 -7.63 -6.17
C ARG A 44 5.25 -6.39 -6.21
N SER A 45 5.76 -6.00 -7.38
CA SER A 45 6.55 -4.78 -7.55
C SER A 45 5.73 -3.52 -7.22
N TYR A 46 4.48 -3.45 -7.70
CA TYR A 46 3.58 -2.35 -7.36
C TYR A 46 3.24 -2.31 -5.87
N ILE A 47 2.95 -3.45 -5.25
CA ILE A 47 2.68 -3.53 -3.80
C ILE A 47 3.88 -3.04 -2.99
N ARG A 48 5.10 -3.50 -3.34
CA ARG A 48 6.34 -3.03 -2.68
C ARG A 48 6.56 -1.52 -2.85
N THR A 49 6.23 -0.98 -4.02
CA THR A 49 6.32 0.46 -4.29
C THR A 49 5.30 1.24 -3.47
N ALA A 50 4.08 0.73 -3.34
CA ALA A 50 3.03 1.33 -2.50
C ALA A 50 3.44 1.33 -1.02
N LEU A 51 3.97 0.22 -0.49
CA LEU A 51 4.49 0.14 0.88
C LEU A 51 5.55 1.20 1.17
N ARG A 52 6.52 1.38 0.28
CA ARG A 52 7.56 2.41 0.44
C ARG A 52 6.97 3.82 0.54
N ARG A 53 5.93 4.11 -0.25
CA ARG A 53 5.25 5.41 -0.21
C ARG A 53 4.47 5.60 1.08
N VAL A 54 3.77 4.56 1.54
CA VAL A 54 3.01 4.59 2.80
C VAL A 54 3.96 4.75 3.99
N ASN A 55 5.08 4.03 4.03
CA ASN A 55 6.09 4.18 5.08
C ASN A 55 6.62 5.62 5.13
N LYS A 56 6.93 6.21 3.97
CA LYS A 56 7.35 7.61 3.91
C LYS A 56 6.27 8.58 4.44
N MET A 57 4.99 8.30 4.20
CA MET A 57 3.89 9.12 4.73
C MET A 57 3.73 8.95 6.25
N LEU A 58 3.92 7.73 6.77
CA LEU A 58 3.91 7.46 8.21
C LEU A 58 5.08 8.14 8.93
N GLU A 59 6.26 8.17 8.32
CA GLU A 59 7.43 8.92 8.84
C GLU A 59 7.10 10.42 8.99
N VAL A 60 6.54 11.05 7.96
CA VAL A 60 6.15 12.47 7.97
C VAL A 60 4.99 12.76 8.92
N GLY A 61 4.07 11.81 9.11
CA GLY A 61 2.91 11.95 10.00
C GLY A 61 3.22 11.76 11.49
N HIS A 62 4.46 11.39 11.86
CA HIS A 62 4.93 11.27 13.23
C HIS A 62 5.76 12.47 13.72
N GLU A 63 5.99 13.48 12.87
CA GLU A 63 6.75 14.71 13.18
C GLU A 63 5.86 15.86 13.68
#